data_AF-A0A453QYD5-F1
#
_entry.id   AF-A0A453QYD5-F1
#
_cell.length_a   1.000
_cell.length_b   1.000
_cell.length_c   1.000
_cell.angle_alpha   90.00
_cell.angle_beta   90.00
_cell.angle_gamma   90.00
#
_symmetry.space_group_name_H-M   'P 1'
#
loop_
_entity.id
_entity.type
_entity.pdbx_description
1 polymer ?
#
loop_
_entity_poly.entity_id
_entity_poly.type
_entity_poly.pdbx_seq_one_letter_code
_entity_poly.pdbx_strand_id
1 'polypeptide(L)'
;MSGSVRKIYDAATAAPEEHSVILLAHNGPTGLGSRIDDICGRDWVAGGGDHGDPDLEQAISDLQRETGVSIPLVVFGHMHKSLAYGGGLRKMIAFGANNQTIYLNGAVVPRVKPAEAMSPSTISTSERDELQESASVGPMSRAFTTVDLFDGTVEKISEVWVLVSGAQAELEEETVLYKRPREHM
;
A
#
# COMPACT_ATOMS: atom_id res chain seq x y z
N MET A 1 -27.50 -9.68 -1.60
CA MET A 1 -26.14 -9.44 -2.12
C MET A 1 -26.06 -9.80 -3.59
N SER A 2 -25.46 -8.92 -4.41
CA SER A 2 -25.15 -9.13 -5.84
C SER A 2 -23.91 -10.03 -6.01
N GLY A 3 -23.52 -10.31 -7.27
CA GLY A 3 -22.53 -11.33 -7.64
C GLY A 3 -21.19 -11.27 -6.89
N SER A 4 -20.42 -10.18 -7.00
CA SER A 4 -19.09 -10.09 -6.38
C SER A 4 -19.18 -9.93 -4.86
N VAL A 5 -20.12 -9.11 -4.40
CA VAL A 5 -20.43 -8.91 -2.97
C VAL A 5 -20.61 -10.26 -2.26
N ARG A 6 -21.46 -11.13 -2.82
CA ARG A 6 -21.74 -12.44 -2.24
C ARG A 6 -20.51 -13.35 -2.24
N LYS A 7 -19.69 -13.33 -3.31
CA LYS A 7 -18.47 -14.15 -3.37
C LYS A 7 -17.45 -13.75 -2.30
N ILE A 8 -17.27 -12.45 -2.05
CA ILE A 8 -16.38 -11.96 -1.00
C ILE A 8 -16.89 -12.39 0.37
N TYR A 9 -18.20 -12.22 0.61
CA TYR A 9 -18.82 -12.62 1.88
C TYR A 9 -18.75 -14.12 2.14
N ASP A 10 -19.13 -14.95 1.16
CA ASP A 10 -19.09 -16.40 1.27
C ASP A 10 -17.64 -16.89 1.49
N ALA A 11 -16.65 -16.25 0.87
CA ALA A 11 -15.24 -16.60 1.07
C ALA A 11 -14.73 -16.21 2.47
N ALA A 12 -15.09 -15.03 2.97
CA ALA A 12 -14.68 -14.57 4.29
C ALA A 12 -15.36 -15.37 5.42
N THR A 13 -16.64 -15.70 5.28
CA THR A 13 -17.40 -16.51 6.26
C THR A 13 -17.02 -17.98 6.27
N ALA A 14 -16.36 -18.47 5.22
CA ALA A 14 -15.78 -19.82 5.21
C ALA A 14 -14.48 -19.94 6.02
N ALA A 15 -13.90 -18.83 6.50
CA ALA A 15 -12.75 -18.87 7.37
C ALA A 15 -13.13 -19.44 8.76
N PRO A 16 -12.21 -20.17 9.44
CA PRO A 16 -12.42 -20.60 10.83
C PRO A 16 -12.71 -19.41 11.75
N GLU A 17 -13.59 -19.61 12.75
CA GLU A 17 -14.04 -18.55 13.66
C GLU A 17 -12.89 -17.93 14.47
N GLU A 18 -11.85 -18.70 14.76
CA GLU A 18 -10.66 -18.28 15.49
C GLU A 18 -9.66 -17.47 14.64
N HIS A 19 -9.88 -17.34 13.33
CA HIS A 19 -8.98 -16.64 12.42
C HIS A 19 -9.45 -15.22 12.10
N SER A 20 -8.48 -14.32 11.96
CA SER A 20 -8.72 -13.02 11.34
C SER A 20 -8.59 -13.12 9.82
N VAL A 21 -9.45 -12.39 9.11
CA VAL A 21 -9.48 -12.35 7.64
C VAL A 21 -8.84 -11.06 7.15
N ILE A 22 -7.87 -11.19 6.25
CA ILE A 22 -7.30 -10.05 5.53
C ILE A 22 -7.90 -10.06 4.12
N LEU A 23 -8.49 -8.93 3.72
CA LEU A 23 -9.01 -8.78 2.36
C LEU A 23 -7.96 -8.14 1.46
N LEU A 24 -7.73 -8.74 0.28
CA LEU A 24 -6.85 -8.20 -0.75
C LEU A 24 -7.69 -7.92 -2.00
N ALA A 25 -7.62 -6.69 -2.50
CA ALA A 25 -8.37 -6.25 -3.67
C ALA A 25 -7.51 -5.37 -4.60
N HIS A 26 -8.00 -5.13 -5.82
CA HIS A 26 -7.33 -4.19 -6.72
C HIS A 26 -7.62 -2.74 -6.33
N ASN A 27 -8.90 -2.40 -6.13
CA ASN A 27 -9.38 -1.11 -5.67
C ASN A 27 -9.77 -1.17 -4.19
N GLY A 28 -9.68 -0.05 -3.49
CA GLY A 28 -10.24 0.08 -2.14
C GLY A 28 -11.75 0.20 -2.17
N PRO A 29 -12.46 0.09 -1.04
CA PRO A 29 -13.90 0.28 -1.00
C PRO A 29 -14.29 1.74 -1.25
N THR A 30 -15.49 1.96 -1.76
CA THR A 30 -16.11 3.30 -1.79
C THR A 30 -16.32 3.83 -0.36
N GLY A 31 -16.49 5.14 -0.20
CA GLY A 31 -16.66 5.82 1.08
C GLY A 31 -15.36 6.41 1.63
N LEU A 32 -14.23 6.18 0.96
CA LEU A 32 -12.89 6.60 1.38
C LEU A 32 -12.24 7.60 0.39
N GLY A 33 -13.01 8.24 -0.47
CA GLY A 33 -12.55 9.16 -1.52
C GLY A 33 -13.16 10.56 -1.49
N SER A 34 -13.49 11.09 -0.31
CA SER A 34 -14.17 12.39 -0.17
C SER A 34 -13.36 13.59 -0.71
N ARG A 35 -12.04 13.50 -0.59
CA ARG A 35 -11.07 14.46 -1.11
C ARG A 35 -10.18 13.79 -2.15
N ILE A 36 -9.59 14.61 -3.02
CA ILE A 36 -8.68 14.17 -4.09
C ILE A 36 -7.48 13.37 -3.56
N ASP A 37 -6.98 13.73 -2.38
CA ASP A 37 -5.83 13.13 -1.71
C ASP A 37 -6.18 11.99 -0.75
N ASP A 38 -7.47 11.68 -0.58
CA ASP A 38 -7.90 10.53 0.22
C ASP A 38 -7.50 9.21 -0.45
N ILE A 39 -7.49 8.12 0.32
CA ILE A 39 -6.98 6.82 -0.12
C ILE A 39 -7.68 6.28 -1.39
N CYS A 40 -8.98 6.55 -1.56
CA CYS A 40 -9.77 6.23 -2.76
C CYS A 40 -10.16 7.48 -3.60
N GLY A 41 -9.57 8.64 -3.30
CA GLY A 41 -9.88 9.91 -3.98
C GLY A 41 -9.44 9.97 -5.44
N ARG A 42 -10.35 10.26 -6.36
CA ARG A 42 -10.05 10.38 -7.79
C ARG A 42 -9.37 11.71 -8.10
N ASP A 43 -8.18 11.65 -8.71
CA ASP A 43 -7.30 12.82 -8.90
C ASP A 43 -6.97 13.18 -10.35
N TRP A 44 -7.40 12.35 -11.31
CA TRP A 44 -7.15 12.58 -12.73
C TRP A 44 -8.29 13.27 -13.49
N VAL A 45 -9.39 13.66 -12.82
CA VAL A 45 -10.52 14.37 -13.44
C VAL A 45 -10.95 15.60 -12.65
N ALA A 46 -11.43 16.62 -13.37
CA ALA A 46 -12.01 17.80 -12.75
C ALA A 46 -13.20 17.45 -11.85
N GLY A 47 -13.23 18.00 -10.64
CA GLY A 47 -14.24 17.71 -9.63
C GLY A 47 -13.96 16.48 -8.76
N GLY A 48 -12.96 15.66 -9.10
CA GLY A 48 -12.53 14.52 -8.29
C GLY A 48 -13.61 13.46 -8.09
N GLY A 49 -13.81 13.02 -6.85
CA GLY A 49 -14.82 12.03 -6.45
C GLY A 49 -14.20 10.75 -5.86
N ASP A 50 -15.05 9.79 -5.54
CA ASP A 50 -14.63 8.50 -5.00
C ASP A 50 -14.43 7.48 -6.13
N HIS A 51 -13.27 6.81 -6.15
CA HIS A 51 -12.95 5.74 -7.10
C HIS A 51 -12.95 4.34 -6.45
N GLY A 52 -13.47 4.23 -5.24
CA GLY A 52 -13.59 2.95 -4.56
C GLY A 52 -14.60 2.01 -5.22
N ASP A 53 -14.49 0.74 -4.86
CA ASP A 53 -15.34 -0.36 -5.28
C ASP A 53 -16.55 -0.49 -4.33
N PRO A 54 -17.78 -0.26 -4.82
CA PRO A 54 -18.99 -0.35 -4.00
C PRO A 54 -19.34 -1.80 -3.62
N ASP A 55 -18.91 -2.79 -4.40
CA ASP A 55 -19.14 -4.20 -4.06
C ASP A 55 -18.25 -4.62 -2.87
N LEU A 56 -17.00 -4.11 -2.82
CA LEU A 56 -16.11 -4.34 -1.68
C LEU A 56 -16.60 -3.62 -0.42
N GLU A 57 -17.07 -2.37 -0.54
CA GLU A 57 -17.69 -1.63 0.56
C GLU A 57 -18.86 -2.42 1.15
N GLN A 58 -19.79 -2.86 0.30
CA GLN A 58 -20.96 -3.59 0.73
C GLN A 58 -20.60 -4.92 1.39
N ALA A 59 -19.64 -5.68 0.84
CA ALA A 59 -19.23 -6.96 1.41
C ALA A 59 -18.62 -6.79 2.81
N ILE A 60 -17.76 -5.77 3.01
CA ILE A 60 -17.17 -5.46 4.32
C ILE A 60 -18.26 -5.05 5.31
N SER A 61 -19.19 -4.18 4.89
CA SER A 61 -20.30 -3.73 5.73
C SER A 61 -21.19 -4.89 6.18
N ASP A 62 -21.50 -5.80 5.26
CA ASP A 62 -22.33 -6.98 5.54
C ASP A 62 -21.61 -7.95 6.47
N LEU A 63 -20.31 -8.21 6.26
CA LEU A 63 -19.49 -9.04 7.16
C LEU A 63 -19.45 -8.46 8.57
N GLN A 64 -19.20 -7.15 8.72
CA GLN A 64 -19.12 -6.49 10.02
C GLN A 64 -20.47 -6.43 10.76
N ARG A 65 -21.59 -6.36 10.02
CA ARG A 65 -22.93 -6.26 10.61
C ARG A 65 -23.54 -7.62 10.96
N GLU A 66 -23.26 -8.63 10.15
CA GLU A 66 -24.00 -9.90 10.18
C GLU A 66 -23.18 -11.07 10.74
N THR A 67 -21.87 -10.89 10.94
CA THR A 67 -20.96 -11.98 11.32
C THR A 67 -20.02 -11.56 12.45
N GLY A 68 -19.33 -12.55 13.04
CA GLY A 68 -18.22 -12.32 13.99
C GLY A 68 -16.85 -12.26 13.32
N VAL A 69 -16.76 -12.24 11.99
CA VAL A 69 -15.48 -12.29 11.27
C VAL A 69 -14.66 -11.03 11.56
N SER A 70 -13.46 -11.23 12.12
CA SER A 70 -12.51 -10.14 12.35
C SER A 70 -11.81 -9.79 11.04
N ILE A 71 -11.90 -8.52 10.61
CA ILE A 71 -11.22 -7.99 9.43
C ILE A 71 -10.27 -6.87 9.85
N PRO A 72 -9.09 -7.20 10.41
CA PRO A 72 -8.16 -6.19 10.91
C PRO A 72 -7.52 -5.35 9.79
N LEU A 73 -7.47 -5.88 8.57
CA LEU A 73 -6.76 -5.26 7.46
C LEU A 73 -7.45 -5.53 6.11
N VAL A 74 -7.59 -4.46 5.33
CA VAL A 74 -7.96 -4.51 3.91
C VAL A 74 -6.87 -3.85 3.11
N VAL A 75 -6.21 -4.62 2.23
CA VAL A 75 -5.11 -4.16 1.38
C VAL A 75 -5.59 -4.01 -0.05
N PHE A 76 -5.28 -2.88 -0.66
CA PHE A 76 -5.59 -2.63 -2.07
C PHE A 76 -4.51 -1.81 -2.76
N GLY A 77 -4.72 -1.52 -4.04
CA GLY A 77 -3.84 -0.70 -4.85
C GLY A 77 -4.62 0.24 -5.77
N HIS A 78 -4.21 0.28 -7.04
CA HIS A 78 -4.76 1.13 -8.10
C HIS A 78 -4.51 2.64 -7.92
N MET A 79 -4.86 3.18 -6.76
CA MET A 79 -4.79 4.60 -6.44
C MET A 79 -3.34 4.98 -6.13
N HIS A 80 -2.58 5.49 -7.10
CA HIS A 80 -1.15 5.74 -6.92
C HIS A 80 -0.84 6.73 -5.78
N LYS A 81 0.29 6.50 -5.09
CA LYS A 81 0.78 7.38 -4.00
C LYS A 81 1.01 8.81 -4.48
N SER A 82 1.63 9.00 -5.65
CA SER A 82 1.79 10.32 -6.26
C SER A 82 0.52 10.72 -6.98
N LEU A 83 -0.03 11.89 -6.64
CA LEU A 83 -1.20 12.41 -7.31
C LEU A 83 -0.86 12.92 -8.72
N ALA A 84 -1.83 12.81 -9.62
CA ALA A 84 -1.75 13.27 -10.99
C ALA A 84 -1.38 14.76 -11.05
N TYR A 85 -0.70 15.14 -12.15
CA TYR A 85 -0.33 16.52 -12.44
C TYR A 85 0.51 17.21 -11.34
N GLY A 86 1.24 16.45 -10.53
CA GLY A 86 2.05 16.99 -9.43
C GLY A 86 1.23 17.45 -8.23
N GLY A 87 0.02 16.91 -8.04
CA GLY A 87 -0.91 17.30 -6.97
C GLY A 87 -0.48 16.95 -5.54
N GLY A 88 0.69 16.35 -5.35
CA GLY A 88 1.23 15.95 -4.06
C GLY A 88 1.13 14.45 -3.80
N LEU A 89 0.93 14.07 -2.54
CA LEU A 89 0.88 12.69 -2.09
C LEU A 89 -0.51 12.31 -1.57
N ARG A 90 -0.92 11.08 -1.88
CA ARG A 90 -2.13 10.43 -1.40
C ARG A 90 -1.94 9.90 0.02
N LYS A 91 -3.01 9.94 0.81
CA LYS A 91 -3.08 9.18 2.07
C LYS A 91 -3.05 7.69 1.76
N MET A 92 -2.08 6.98 2.30
CA MET A 92 -1.91 5.54 2.04
C MET A 92 -2.60 4.64 3.07
N ILE A 93 -3.12 5.23 4.14
CA ILE A 93 -3.89 4.53 5.18
C ILE A 93 -5.19 5.28 5.50
N ALA A 94 -6.23 4.52 5.84
CA ALA A 94 -7.46 5.02 6.44
C ALA A 94 -7.96 4.01 7.49
N PHE A 95 -8.83 4.48 8.39
CA PHE A 95 -9.36 3.66 9.48
C PHE A 95 -10.87 3.50 9.31
N GLY A 96 -11.35 2.27 9.48
CA GLY A 96 -12.77 1.97 9.60
C GLY A 96 -13.35 2.41 10.94
N ALA A 97 -14.64 2.12 11.14
CA ALA A 97 -15.31 2.41 12.40
C ALA A 97 -14.56 1.80 13.60
N ASN A 98 -14.47 2.57 14.69
CA ASN A 98 -13.78 2.19 15.94
C ASN A 98 -12.31 1.75 15.76
N ASN A 99 -11.66 2.11 14.65
CA ASN A 99 -10.29 1.70 14.30
C ASN A 99 -10.07 0.18 14.26
N GLN A 100 -11.12 -0.62 14.05
CA GLN A 100 -11.03 -2.09 14.02
C GLN A 100 -10.46 -2.63 12.70
N THR A 101 -10.69 -1.92 11.60
CA THR A 101 -10.16 -2.26 10.28
C THR A 101 -9.25 -1.15 9.79
N ILE A 102 -8.03 -1.51 9.37
CA ILE A 102 -7.14 -0.59 8.67
C ILE A 102 -7.24 -0.84 7.17
N TYR A 103 -7.48 0.23 6.42
CA TYR A 103 -7.44 0.26 4.96
C TYR A 103 -6.05 0.70 4.53
N LEU A 104 -5.35 -0.15 3.77
CA LEU A 104 -3.98 0.06 3.33
C LEU A 104 -3.90 0.05 1.81
N ASN A 105 -3.41 1.13 1.25
CA ASN A 105 -3.10 1.23 -0.17
C ASN A 105 -1.59 0.97 -0.37
N GLY A 106 -1.26 -0.05 -1.15
CA GLY A 106 0.12 -0.44 -1.49
C GLY A 106 0.59 0.05 -2.88
N ALA A 107 -0.12 0.98 -3.52
CA ALA A 107 0.19 1.46 -4.86
C ALA A 107 1.27 2.56 -4.90
N VAL A 108 2.49 2.20 -4.51
CA VAL A 108 3.69 3.03 -4.78
C VAL A 108 4.14 2.77 -6.23
N VAL A 109 4.16 3.81 -7.08
CA VAL A 109 4.53 3.71 -8.49
C VAL A 109 5.44 4.89 -8.87
N PRO A 110 6.60 4.66 -9.50
CA PRO A 110 7.17 3.36 -9.87
C PRO A 110 7.63 2.55 -8.64
N ARG A 111 7.50 1.22 -8.69
CA ARG A 111 7.99 0.32 -7.62
C ARG A 111 9.49 0.07 -7.67
N VAL A 112 10.11 0.40 -8.80
CA VAL A 112 11.54 0.26 -9.00
C VAL A 112 12.04 1.57 -9.58
N LYS A 113 13.05 2.16 -8.94
CA LYS A 113 13.72 3.36 -9.43
C LYS A 113 15.23 3.14 -9.40
N PRO A 114 16.01 3.82 -10.26
CA PRO A 114 17.44 3.93 -10.03
C PRO A 114 17.68 4.45 -8.62
N ALA A 115 18.66 3.89 -7.90
CA ALA A 115 19.09 4.48 -6.65
C ALA A 115 19.47 5.94 -6.89
N GLU A 116 19.10 6.84 -5.97
CA GLU A 116 19.56 8.22 -6.08
C GLU A 116 21.09 8.19 -6.08
N ALA A 117 21.70 8.70 -7.15
CA ALA A 117 23.15 8.77 -7.23
C ALA A 117 23.62 9.52 -5.99
N MET A 118 24.41 8.87 -5.12
CA MET A 118 25.23 9.61 -4.17
C MET A 118 25.90 10.71 -4.98
N SER A 119 25.58 11.97 -4.68
CA SER A 119 26.08 13.13 -5.39
C SER A 119 27.54 12.88 -5.78
N PRO A 120 27.93 12.93 -7.07
CA PRO A 120 29.29 12.63 -7.43
C PRO A 120 30.16 13.70 -6.79
N SER A 121 30.82 13.32 -5.69
CA SER A 121 31.93 14.07 -5.15
C SER A 121 33.01 14.06 -6.22
N THR A 122 33.11 15.18 -6.94
CA THR A 122 34.29 15.71 -7.62
C THR A 122 35.30 14.65 -8.11
N ILE A 123 35.14 14.14 -9.33
CA ILE A 123 36.30 13.61 -10.08
C ILE A 123 36.26 14.14 -11.52
N SER A 124 37.40 14.75 -11.85
CA SER A 124 37.78 15.44 -13.07
C SER A 124 37.57 14.63 -14.35
N THR A 125 37.26 15.39 -15.41
CA THR A 125 37.36 15.02 -16.82
C THR A 125 38.71 14.38 -17.19
N SER A 126 38.68 13.16 -17.73
CA SER A 126 39.60 12.73 -18.78
C SER A 126 39.06 11.50 -19.51
N GLU A 127 38.75 11.74 -20.78
CA GLU A 127 38.85 10.88 -21.97
C GLU A 127 38.40 9.41 -21.93
N ARG A 128 37.50 9.12 -22.89
CA ARG A 128 36.90 7.84 -23.22
C ARG A 128 37.95 6.86 -23.75
N ASP A 129 37.88 5.62 -23.28
CA ASP A 129 38.33 4.46 -24.05
C ASP A 129 37.26 3.37 -24.02
N GLU A 130 36.97 2.83 -25.20
CA GLU A 130 35.87 1.90 -25.48
C GLU A 130 36.31 0.48 -25.17
N LEU A 131 35.87 -0.09 -24.05
CA LEU A 131 35.87 -1.54 -23.85
C LEU A 131 34.55 -2.01 -23.24
N GLN A 132 34.07 -3.07 -23.86
CA GLN A 132 32.83 -3.79 -23.69
C GLN A 132 32.67 -4.33 -22.25
N GLU A 133 31.94 -3.60 -21.40
CA GLU A 133 31.44 -4.12 -20.12
C GLU A 133 29.96 -4.48 -20.28
N SER A 134 29.64 -5.73 -19.95
CA SER A 134 28.28 -6.16 -19.60
C SER A 134 27.65 -5.06 -18.75
N ALA A 135 26.64 -4.34 -19.28
CA ALA A 135 26.01 -3.23 -18.59
C ALA A 135 25.59 -3.70 -17.19
N SER A 136 26.40 -3.38 -16.17
CA SER A 136 26.05 -3.67 -14.81
C SER A 136 24.87 -2.76 -14.55
N VAL A 137 23.69 -3.36 -14.42
CA VAL A 137 22.50 -2.61 -14.04
C VAL A 137 22.84 -2.04 -12.68
N GLY A 138 23.07 -0.72 -12.64
CA GLY A 138 23.40 -0.01 -11.42
C GLY A 138 22.38 -0.30 -10.32
N PRO A 139 22.73 -0.04 -9.06
CA PRO A 139 21.87 -0.40 -7.94
C PRO A 139 20.48 0.23 -8.09
N MET A 140 19.44 -0.58 -7.83
CA MET A 140 18.05 -0.18 -8.01
C MET A 140 17.31 -0.25 -6.67
N SER A 141 16.58 0.81 -6.35
CA SER A 141 15.68 0.85 -5.21
C SER A 141 14.35 0.20 -5.55
N ARG A 142 13.83 -0.65 -4.66
CA ARG A 142 12.56 -1.36 -4.80
C ARG A 142 11.63 -1.06 -3.64
N ALA A 143 10.40 -0.66 -3.94
CA ALA A 143 9.38 -0.38 -2.94
C ALA A 143 8.64 -1.64 -2.49
N PHE A 144 8.47 -1.76 -1.18
CA PHE A 144 7.70 -2.77 -0.48
C PHE A 144 6.77 -2.12 0.53
N THR A 145 5.73 -2.83 0.92
CA THR A 145 4.92 -2.50 2.08
C THR A 145 4.96 -3.68 3.04
N THR A 146 5.39 -3.45 4.27
CA THR A 146 5.48 -4.47 5.31
C THR A 146 4.40 -4.23 6.34
N VAL A 147 3.72 -5.30 6.76
CA VAL A 147 2.72 -5.26 7.82
C VAL A 147 3.08 -6.29 8.87
N ASP A 148 3.26 -5.82 10.11
CA ASP A 148 3.48 -6.67 11.27
C ASP A 148 2.12 -6.96 11.90
N LEU A 149 1.81 -8.25 12.06
CA LEU A 149 0.58 -8.72 12.68
C LEU A 149 0.91 -9.49 13.95
N PHE A 150 0.18 -9.23 15.02
CA PHE A 150 0.26 -9.98 16.28
C PHE A 150 -1.14 -10.16 16.86
N ASP A 151 -1.44 -11.41 17.26
CA ASP A 151 -2.71 -11.78 17.89
C ASP A 151 -3.94 -11.23 17.16
N GLY A 152 -4.01 -11.49 15.84
CA GLY A 152 -5.13 -11.07 15.00
C GLY A 152 -5.22 -9.56 14.73
N THR A 153 -4.25 -8.75 15.15
CA THR A 153 -4.27 -7.30 14.89
C THR A 153 -3.00 -6.78 14.23
N VAL A 154 -3.12 -5.62 13.58
CA VAL A 154 -2.01 -4.88 12.99
C VAL A 154 -1.21 -4.15 14.08
N GLU A 155 0.09 -4.41 14.14
CA GLU A 155 1.05 -3.78 15.05
C GLU A 155 1.81 -2.64 14.38
N LYS A 156 2.23 -2.83 13.13
CA LYS A 156 2.98 -1.84 12.36
C LYS A 156 2.68 -1.96 10.88
N ILE A 157 2.62 -0.82 10.20
CA ILE A 157 2.65 -0.75 8.74
C ILE A 157 3.79 0.17 8.36
N SER A 158 4.66 -0.28 7.47
CA SER A 158 5.74 0.52 6.91
C SER A 158 5.76 0.44 5.39
N GLU A 159 6.07 1.57 4.75
CA GLU A 159 6.57 1.61 3.38
C GLU A 159 8.10 1.51 3.44
N VAL A 160 8.67 0.60 2.64
CA VAL A 160 10.08 0.24 2.71
C VAL A 160 10.70 0.33 1.32
N TRP A 161 11.82 1.03 1.18
CA TRP A 161 12.67 0.98 0.00
C TRP A 161 13.88 0.11 0.29
N VAL A 162 14.15 -0.84 -0.59
CA VAL A 162 15.29 -1.75 -0.53
C VAL A 162 16.19 -1.49 -1.72
N LEU A 163 17.44 -1.15 -1.45
CA LEU A 163 18.48 -1.01 -2.45
C LEU A 163 18.99 -2.39 -2.85
N VAL A 164 18.93 -2.72 -4.14
CA VAL A 164 19.38 -4.00 -4.68
C VAL A 164 20.56 -3.78 -5.61
N SER A 165 21.69 -4.40 -5.29
CA SER A 165 22.95 -4.34 -6.07
C SER A 165 23.49 -5.77 -6.28
N GLY A 166 23.35 -6.30 -7.49
CA GLY A 166 23.68 -7.70 -7.78
C GLY A 166 22.91 -8.67 -6.88
N ALA A 167 23.63 -9.44 -6.05
CA ALA A 167 23.04 -10.40 -5.10
C ALA A 167 22.78 -9.81 -3.70
N GLN A 168 23.12 -8.54 -3.47
CA GLN A 168 22.95 -7.86 -2.20
C GLN A 168 21.66 -7.04 -2.18
N ALA A 169 21.01 -7.01 -1.02
CA ALA A 169 19.85 -6.18 -0.75
C ALA A 169 20.00 -5.55 0.64
N GLU A 170 19.81 -4.24 0.73
CA GLU A 170 19.87 -3.50 1.99
C GLU A 170 18.68 -2.54 2.13
N LEU A 171 18.27 -2.29 3.37
CA LEU A 171 17.24 -1.31 3.67
C LEU A 171 17.78 0.09 3.34
N GLU A 172 17.14 0.78 2.40
CA GLU A 172 17.48 2.16 2.02
C GLU A 172 16.67 3.16 2.84
N GLU A 173 15.35 2.95 2.93
CA GLU A 173 14.43 3.84 3.63
C GLU A 173 13.27 3.04 4.23
N GLU A 174 12.86 3.39 5.46
CA GLU A 174 11.61 2.92 6.06
C GLU A 174 10.78 4.12 6.51
N THR A 175 9.57 4.25 5.97
CA THR A 175 8.56 5.18 6.45
C THR A 175 7.48 4.40 7.19
N VAL A 176 7.39 4.56 8.51
CA VAL A 176 6.33 3.96 9.33
C VAL A 176 5.03 4.73 9.13
N LEU A 177 4.05 4.09 8.50
CA LEU A 177 2.72 4.65 8.25
C LEU A 177 1.80 4.51 9.46
N TYR A 178 1.92 3.38 10.17
CA TYR A 178 1.15 3.08 11.36
C TYR A 178 1.99 2.30 12.35
N LYS A 179 1.81 2.60 13.63
CA LYS A 179 2.32 1.80 14.72
C LYS A 179 1.29 1.81 15.83
N ARG A 180 0.92 0.63 16.31
CA ARG A 180 -0.03 0.47 17.40
C ARG A 180 0.48 1.20 18.64
N PRO A 181 -0.31 2.09 19.26
CA PRO A 181 0.07 2.71 20.52
C PRO A 181 0.31 1.62 21.56
N ARG A 182 1.44 1.66 22.25
CA ARG A 182 1.64 0.81 23.42
C ARG A 182 0.77 1.34 24.54
N GLU A 183 -0.20 0.54 24.99
CA GLU A 183 -0.90 0.82 26.24
C GLU A 183 0.16 0.87 27.35
N HIS A 184 0.31 2.03 27.99
CA HIS A 184 1.13 2.12 29.18
C HIS A 184 0.35 1.40 30.29
N MET A 185 0.79 0.20 30.66
CA MET A 185 0.35 -0.48 31.87
C MET A 185 0.80 0.30 33.10
#